data_AF-A0A383DLK6-F1
#
_entry.id   AF-A0A383DLK6-F1
#
_cell.length_a   1.000
_cell.length_b   1.000
_cell.length_c   1.000
_cell.angle_alpha   90.00
_cell.angle_beta   90.00
_cell.angle_gamma   90.00
#
_symmetry.space_group_name_H-M   'P 1'
#
loop_
_entity.id
_entity.type
_entity.pdbx_description
1 polymer ?
#
loop_
_entity_poly.entity_id
_entity_poly.type
_entity_poly.pdbx_seq_one_letter_code
_entity_poly.pdbx_strand_id
1 'polypeptide(L)' 'VSSTADVVIVGGGVMGCSILHALACRGLKNSLLLESEILSFGSTGKSQGILRM' A
#
# COMPACT_ATOMS: atom_id res chain seq x y z
N VAL A 1 -20.85 -6.14 -8.56
CA VAL A 1 -19.56 -5.61 -8.06
C VAL A 1 -19.34 -4.29 -8.79
N SER A 2 -19.15 -3.18 -8.08
CA SER A 2 -18.81 -1.90 -8.72
C SER A 2 -17.34 -1.96 -9.14
N SER A 3 -17.03 -1.70 -10.41
CA SER A 3 -15.66 -1.78 -10.96
C SER A 3 -14.89 -0.45 -10.84
N THR A 4 -15.25 0.38 -9.85
CA THR A 4 -14.71 1.73 -9.69
C THR A 4 -14.10 1.88 -8.31
N ALA A 5 -12.95 2.54 -8.25
CA ALA A 5 -12.28 2.97 -7.03
C ALA A 5 -12.00 4.47 -7.15
N ASP A 6 -12.06 5.19 -6.03
CA ASP A 6 -11.72 6.62 -6.00
C ASP A 6 -10.20 6.79 -6.12
N VAL A 7 -9.45 5.84 -5.57
CA VAL A 7 -7.98 5.79 -5.63
C VAL A 7 -7.52 4.35 -5.81
N VAL A 8 -6.57 4.14 -6.73
CA VAL A 8 -5.86 2.88 -6.91
C VAL A 8 -4.37 3.10 -6.63
N ILE A 9 -3.82 2.32 -5.69
CA ILE A 9 -2.39 2.29 -5.37
C ILE A 9 -1.79 1.03 -6.00
N VAL A 10 -0.75 1.20 -6.81
CA VAL A 10 -0.02 0.08 -7.44
C VAL A 10 1.32 -0.09 -6.73
N GLY A 11 1.54 -1.27 -6.14
CA GLY A 11 2.72 -1.62 -5.35
C GLY A 11 2.41 -1.74 -3.86
N GLY A 12 2.36 -2.96 -3.35
CA GLY A 12 2.17 -3.36 -1.95
C GLY A 12 3.45 -3.41 -1.12
N GLY A 13 4.42 -2.54 -1.41
CA GLY A 13 5.55 -2.27 -0.53
C GLY A 13 5.18 -1.33 0.62
N VAL A 14 6.14 -1.00 1.50
CA VAL A 14 5.89 -0.13 2.67
C VAL A 14 5.32 1.23 2.28
N MET A 15 5.75 1.79 1.15
CA MET A 15 5.27 3.08 0.65
C MET A 15 3.79 3.02 0.24
N GLY A 16 3.40 2.01 -0.54
CA GLY A 16 2.02 1.86 -0.99
C GLY A 16 1.06 1.58 0.17
N CYS A 17 1.45 0.69 1.09
CA CYS A 17 0.70 0.44 2.32
C CYS A 17 0.58 1.69 3.20
N SER A 18 1.66 2.48 3.33
CA SER A 18 1.64 3.73 4.10
C SER A 18 0.69 4.77 3.49
N ILE A 19 0.64 4.88 2.16
CA ILE A 19 -0.28 5.78 1.46
C ILE A 19 -1.73 5.32 1.68
N LEU A 20 -2.01 4.03 1.47
CA LEU A 20 -3.34 3.46 1.69
C LEU A 20 -3.81 3.71 3.13
N HIS A 21 -2.95 3.43 4.11
CA HIS A 21 -3.24 3.66 5.52
C HIS A 21 -3.55 5.14 5.80
N ALA A 22 -2.71 6.06 5.33
CA ALA A 22 -2.93 7.49 5.54
C ALA A 22 -4.23 8.01 4.92
N LEU A 23 -4.60 7.49 3.73
CA LEU A 23 -5.86 7.82 3.07
C LEU A 23 -7.06 7.24 3.84
N ALA A 24 -6.97 6.00 4.30
CA ALA A 24 -8.00 5.36 5.10
C ALA A 24 -8.22 6.10 6.43
N CYS A 25 -7.14 6.52 7.12
CA CYS A 25 -7.22 7.33 8.34
C CYS A 25 -7.87 8.69 8.11
N ARG A 26 -7.78 9.24 6.89
CA ARG A 26 -8.46 10.50 6.48
C ARG A 26 -9.90 10.29 6.01
N GLY A 27 -10.43 9.07 6.13
CA GLY A 27 -11.83 8.75 5.83
C GLY A 27 -12.10 8.30 4.40
N LEU A 28 -11.07 8.08 3.58
CA LEU A 28 -11.26 7.47 2.25
C LEU A 28 -11.66 6.01 2.41
N LYS A 29 -12.81 5.62 1.87
CA LYS A 29 -13.36 4.25 2.00
C LYS A 29 -13.24 3.42 0.74
N ASN A 30 -13.27 4.06 -0.43
CA ASN A 30 -13.28 3.39 -1.73
C ASN A 30 -11.88 3.43 -2.37
N SER A 31 -10.92 2.77 -1.75
CA SER A 31 -9.53 2.69 -2.20
C SER A 31 -9.12 1.24 -2.45
N LEU A 32 -8.31 1.02 -3.49
CA LEU A 32 -7.79 -0.29 -3.86
C LEU A 32 -6.26 -0.27 -3.86
N LEU A 33 -5.62 -1.31 -3.32
CA LEU A 33 -4.19 -1.54 -3.45
C LEU A 33 -3.97 -2.83 -4.23
N LEU A 34 -3.13 -2.75 -5.26
CA LEU A 34 -2.77 -3.87 -6.13
C LEU A 34 -1.29 -4.18 -5.98
N GLU A 35 -0.98 -5.44 -5.76
CA GLU A 35 0.38 -5.99 -5.76
C GLU A 35 0.40 -7.20 -6.69
N SER A 36 1.49 -7.38 -7.42
CA SER A 36 1.59 -8.44 -8.44
C SER A 36 1.73 -9.82 -7.81
N GLU A 37 2.38 -9.89 -6.65
CA GLU A 37 2.71 -11.12 -5.95
C GLU A 37 2.11 -11.09 -4.54
N ILE A 38 2.96 -11.11 -3.52
CA ILE A 38 2.60 -10.93 -2.11
C ILE A 38 2.98 -9.53 -1.64
N LEU A 39 2.31 -9.05 -0.60
CA LEU A 39 2.70 -7.80 0.06
C LEU A 39 4.18 -7.85 0.45
N SER A 40 4.88 -6.73 0.23
CA SER A 40 6.31 -6.58 0.48
C SER A 40 7.26 -7.51 -0.31
N PHE A 41 6.83 -8.11 -1.44
CA PHE A 41 7.70 -8.96 -2.27
C PHE A 41 9.02 -8.30 -2.75
N GLY A 42 8.99 -6.97 -2.94
CA GLY A 42 10.12 -6.18 -3.41
C GLY A 42 11.21 -5.90 -2.35
N SER A 43 11.83 -4.71 -2.43
CA SER A 43 12.91 -4.29 -1.54
C SER A 43 12.48 -4.20 -0.07
N THR A 44 11.22 -3.87 0.20
CA THR A 44 10.67 -3.77 1.56
C THR A 44 10.80 -5.07 2.34
N GLY A 45 10.34 -6.21 1.79
CA GLY A 45 10.38 -7.49 2.51
C GLY A 45 11.78 -8.09 2.63
N LYS A 46 12.74 -7.61 1.83
CA LYS A 46 14.16 -7.99 1.88
C LYS A 46 15.01 -7.04 2.73
N SER A 47 14.40 -5.98 3.26
CA SER A 47 15.09 -4.99 4.09
C SER A 47 15.46 -5.56 5.46
N GLN A 48 16.54 -5.06 6.05
CA GLN A 48 16.89 -5.32 7.46
C GLN A 48 15.95 -4.60 8.45
N GLY A 49 15.06 -3.72 7.96
CA GLY A 49 14.12 -2.99 8.80
C GLY A 49 14.78 -1.98 9.76
N ILE A 50 16.06 -1.64 9.54
CA ILE A 50 16.80 -0.72 10.40
C ILE A 50 16.30 0.71 10.15
N LEU A 51 15.75 1.32 11.19
CA LEU A 51 15.42 2.74 11.23
C LEU A 51 16.50 3.45 12.05
N ARG A 52 17.20 4.41 11.42
CA ARG A 52 18.23 5.24 12.07
C ARG A 52 17.63 6.63 12.34
N MET A 53 17.90 7.15 13.53
CA MET A 53 17.58 8.52 13.94
C MET A 53 18.63 9.51 13.45
#